data_AF-A0A926PPE1-F1
#
_entry.id   AF-A0A926PPE1-F1
#
_cell.length_a   1.000
_cell.length_b   1.000
_cell.length_c   1.000
_cell.angle_alpha   90.00
_cell.angle_beta   90.00
_cell.angle_gamma   90.00
#
_symmetry.space_group_name_H-M   'P 1'
#
loop_
_entity.id
_entity.type
_entity.pdbx_description
1 polymer ?
#
loop_
_entity_poly.entity_id
_entity_poly.type
_entity_poly.pdbx_seq_one_letter_code
_entity_poly.pdbx_strand_id
1 'polypeptide(L)'
;MKTKHIVLRNLRSTTRDLFAGPAAFPGQSNPAEAAFPSAQISTYDIERSEIASLNRDPDVVAIAPAMPMKLIRPVEVEGLAEGSAETTASQLTWGVQAVGADTSPFTGDGIVVAVLDSGIDATHAAFAGVEIIQQDFTGEGDGDKDGHGTHCAGTIFGRTVDDIRIGVAPGVNKALIGKVIGEQGGSSDQIADAVLWALDNGANVISMSLGIDFPGFVQYFVKQGLPTELATSRALEGYRANVQLFQSLAALASARASFSQAAVLVAAAGNESRRQVNKDWEIAVAPPAVAEGIISVAALGRGTSGLTIAPFSNTGANLSGPGVQVLSAKAGGGLVAMNGTSMAAPHVAGVAALWAEKLKRSGRLNSLELMARVVGNATSEGIAADFDPFDVGAGMVRAPQS
;
A
#
# COMPACT_ATOMS: atom_id res chain seq x y z
N MET A 1 -11.83 27.94 12.28
CA MET A 1 -10.42 27.58 12.03
C MET A 1 -10.38 26.85 10.71
N LYS A 2 -9.62 27.35 9.74
CA LYS A 2 -9.43 26.70 8.45
C LYS A 2 -8.50 25.50 8.64
N THR A 3 -8.81 24.41 7.97
CA THR A 3 -7.93 23.25 7.87
C THR A 3 -7.85 22.84 6.42
N LYS A 4 -6.68 22.36 5.99
CA LYS A 4 -6.49 21.83 4.64
C LYS A 4 -7.43 20.64 4.44
N HIS A 5 -8.27 20.69 3.42
CA HIS A 5 -9.16 19.60 3.03
C HIS A 5 -8.84 19.11 1.63
N ILE A 6 -8.92 17.80 1.48
CA ILE A 6 -8.83 17.03 0.25
C ILE A 6 -10.23 16.93 -0.33
N VAL A 7 -10.38 17.28 -1.59
CA VAL A 7 -11.61 17.12 -2.35
C VAL A 7 -11.30 16.23 -3.54
N LEU A 8 -11.80 15.00 -3.47
CA LEU A 8 -11.70 14.04 -4.57
C LEU A 8 -12.90 14.23 -5.49
N ARG A 9 -12.63 14.50 -6.76
CA ARG A 9 -13.64 14.73 -7.79
C ARG A 9 -13.57 13.67 -8.87
N ASN A 10 -14.74 13.24 -9.35
CA ASN A 10 -14.85 12.50 -10.59
C ASN A 10 -15.05 13.51 -11.72
N LEU A 11 -14.05 13.68 -12.56
CA LEU A 11 -14.19 14.49 -13.76
C LEU A 11 -15.06 13.71 -14.74
N ARG A 12 -16.30 14.18 -14.91
CA ARG A 12 -17.15 13.67 -15.98
C ARG A 12 -16.46 13.96 -17.31
N SER A 13 -16.24 12.90 -18.07
CA SER A 13 -16.25 12.98 -19.53
C SER A 13 -17.41 13.88 -19.95
N THR A 14 -17.14 14.96 -20.69
CA THR A 14 -18.18 15.64 -21.46
C THR A 14 -18.66 14.71 -22.58
N THR A 15 -19.43 13.68 -22.26
CA THR A 15 -20.20 12.94 -23.25
C THR A 15 -21.43 13.77 -23.58
N ARG A 16 -21.46 14.21 -24.84
CA ARG A 16 -22.54 14.88 -25.55
C ARG A 16 -23.93 14.38 -25.12
N ASP A 17 -24.86 15.31 -25.00
CA ASP A 17 -26.28 15.09 -24.74
C ASP A 17 -26.83 14.00 -25.67
N LEU A 18 -27.31 12.87 -25.10
CA LEU A 18 -27.88 11.73 -25.84
C LEU A 18 -29.15 12.12 -26.63
N PHE A 19 -29.66 13.34 -26.41
CA PHE A 19 -30.82 13.92 -27.09
C PHE A 19 -30.46 14.98 -28.15
N ALA A 20 -29.18 15.25 -28.40
CA ALA A 20 -28.77 16.07 -29.53
C ALA A 20 -28.99 15.29 -30.84
N GLY A 21 -30.10 15.59 -31.53
CA GLY A 21 -30.57 14.89 -32.72
C GLY A 21 -29.55 14.78 -33.88
N PRO A 22 -29.88 13.99 -34.92
CA PRO A 22 -28.94 13.63 -35.97
C PRO A 22 -28.72 14.80 -36.91
N ALA A 23 -27.67 15.58 -36.67
CA ALA A 23 -27.10 16.48 -37.67
C ALA A 23 -25.60 16.18 -37.78
N ALA A 24 -25.28 15.09 -38.47
CA ALA A 24 -23.93 14.85 -38.98
C ALA A 24 -23.95 15.05 -40.49
N PHE A 25 -23.29 16.12 -40.95
CA PHE A 25 -22.85 16.23 -42.34
C PHE A 25 -21.71 15.22 -42.59
N PRO A 26 -21.66 14.56 -43.76
CA PRO A 26 -20.61 13.59 -44.06
C PRO A 26 -19.29 14.31 -44.38
N GLY A 27 -18.23 14.03 -43.62
CA GLY A 27 -16.88 14.52 -43.98
C GLY A 27 -15.82 14.70 -42.89
N GLN A 28 -16.04 14.29 -41.63
CA GLN A 28 -14.96 14.32 -40.63
C GLN A 28 -14.88 13.01 -39.86
N SER A 29 -13.78 12.29 -40.07
CA SER A 29 -13.27 11.28 -39.15
C SER A 29 -12.77 12.01 -37.91
N ASN A 30 -13.44 11.81 -36.78
CA ASN A 30 -12.87 12.09 -35.48
C ASN A 30 -13.01 10.79 -34.68
N PRO A 31 -11.91 10.05 -34.39
CA PRO A 31 -12.02 8.94 -33.47
C PRO A 31 -12.43 9.54 -32.12
N ALA A 32 -13.56 9.09 -31.60
CA ALA A 32 -13.98 9.42 -30.25
C ALA A 32 -12.85 8.99 -29.30
N GLU A 33 -12.13 9.95 -28.72
CA GLU A 33 -11.37 9.70 -27.48
C GLU A 33 -12.39 9.21 -26.46
N ALA A 34 -12.31 7.93 -26.11
CA ALA A 34 -13.09 7.38 -25.02
C ALA A 34 -12.68 8.14 -23.76
N ALA A 35 -13.53 9.05 -23.32
CA ALA A 35 -13.24 9.88 -22.17
C ALA A 35 -13.31 9.00 -20.91
N PHE A 36 -12.14 8.76 -20.35
CA PHE A 36 -11.94 7.91 -19.18
C PHE A 36 -12.54 8.55 -17.92
N PRO A 37 -13.04 7.76 -16.95
CA PRO A 37 -13.28 8.29 -15.62
C PRO A 37 -11.96 8.81 -15.05
N SER A 38 -11.78 10.13 -15.13
CA SER A 38 -10.61 10.82 -14.61
C SER A 38 -10.95 11.33 -13.22
N ALA A 39 -10.03 11.12 -12.28
CA ALA A 39 -10.18 11.63 -10.93
C ALA A 39 -9.21 12.79 -10.76
N GLN A 40 -9.65 13.82 -10.06
CA GLN A 40 -8.78 14.92 -9.66
C GLN A 40 -8.88 15.10 -8.16
N ILE A 41 -7.72 15.29 -7.54
CA ILE A 41 -7.62 15.75 -6.17
C ILE A 41 -7.31 17.24 -6.21
N SER A 42 -8.07 17.98 -5.43
CA SER A 42 -7.80 19.38 -5.15
C SER A 42 -7.72 19.56 -3.65
N THR A 43 -6.79 20.41 -3.19
CA THR A 43 -6.68 20.76 -1.78
C THR A 43 -7.09 22.20 -1.56
N TYR A 44 -7.86 22.44 -0.49
CA TYR A 44 -8.36 23.77 -0.16
C TYR A 44 -8.25 24.04 1.34
N ASP A 45 -7.85 25.27 1.71
CA ASP A 45 -7.95 25.77 3.09
C ASP A 45 -9.34 26.38 3.32
N ILE A 46 -10.29 25.51 3.68
CA ILE A 46 -11.70 25.87 3.83
C ILE A 46 -12.17 25.82 5.28
N GLU A 47 -13.17 26.64 5.59
CA GLU A 47 -13.94 26.55 6.81
C GLU A 47 -15.03 25.47 6.72
N ARG A 48 -15.47 24.96 7.87
CA ARG A 48 -16.49 23.89 7.94
C ARG A 48 -17.80 24.27 7.24
N SER A 49 -18.16 25.56 7.22
CA SER A 49 -19.33 26.09 6.54
C SER A 49 -19.25 25.95 5.02
N GLU A 50 -18.06 25.97 4.43
CA GLU A 50 -17.82 25.87 2.99
C GLU A 50 -17.89 24.41 2.50
N ILE A 51 -17.63 23.44 3.39
CA ILE A 51 -17.79 21.99 3.10
C ILE A 51 -19.22 21.66 2.69
N ALA A 52 -20.22 22.32 3.29
CA ALA A 52 -21.63 22.07 2.98
C ALA A 52 -21.97 22.42 1.53
N SER A 53 -21.31 23.42 0.95
CA SER A 53 -21.48 23.78 -0.47
C SER A 53 -20.82 22.75 -1.38
N LEU A 54 -19.63 22.25 -1.02
CA LEU A 54 -18.94 21.20 -1.77
C LEU A 54 -19.70 19.88 -1.75
N ASN A 55 -20.37 19.53 -0.66
CA ASN A 55 -21.21 18.32 -0.59
C ASN A 55 -22.43 18.35 -1.52
N ARG A 56 -22.81 19.53 -2.04
CA ARG A 56 -23.91 19.65 -3.02
C ARG A 56 -23.44 19.49 -4.46
N ASP A 57 -22.13 19.47 -4.68
CA ASP A 57 -21.54 19.31 -5.99
C ASP A 57 -21.55 17.83 -6.39
N PRO A 58 -22.27 17.46 -7.46
CA PRO A 58 -22.47 16.06 -7.84
C PRO A 58 -21.20 15.37 -8.35
N ASP A 59 -20.12 16.13 -8.58
CA ASP A 59 -18.84 15.59 -9.02
C ASP A 59 -17.87 15.37 -7.84
N VAL A 60 -18.22 15.80 -6.63
CA VAL A 60 -17.45 15.51 -5.42
C VAL A 60 -17.76 14.10 -4.93
N VAL A 61 -16.72 13.26 -4.85
CA VAL A 61 -16.80 11.86 -4.43
C VAL A 61 -16.46 11.71 -2.95
N ALA A 62 -15.44 12.43 -2.49
CA ALA A 62 -15.03 12.42 -1.09
C ALA A 62 -14.47 13.78 -0.67
N ILE A 63 -14.69 14.13 0.60
CA ILE A 63 -14.06 15.27 1.25
C ILE A 63 -13.47 14.77 2.57
N ALA A 64 -12.19 15.03 2.80
CA ALA A 64 -11.52 14.68 4.05
C ALA A 64 -10.55 15.78 4.47
N PRO A 65 -10.36 16.06 5.76
CA PRO A 65 -9.24 16.89 6.18
C PRO A 65 -7.93 16.14 5.87
N ALA A 66 -6.93 16.87 5.41
CA ALA A 66 -5.58 16.32 5.25
C ALA A 66 -5.06 15.94 6.65
N MET A 67 -4.77 14.66 6.83
CA MET A 67 -4.27 14.12 8.08
C MET A 67 -2.77 13.81 7.96
N PRO A 68 -1.99 14.00 9.03
CA PRO A 68 -0.60 13.57 9.06
C PRO A 68 -0.52 12.05 8.86
N MET A 69 0.44 11.64 8.05
CA MET A 69 0.78 10.26 7.73
C MET A 69 2.21 9.99 8.18
N LYS A 70 2.48 8.75 8.58
CA LYS A 70 3.80 8.31 9.01
C LYS A 70 4.13 6.94 8.44
N LEU A 71 5.42 6.64 8.35
CA LEU A 71 5.87 5.27 8.15
C LEU A 71 5.39 4.41 9.32
N ILE A 72 4.99 3.18 9.00
CA ILE A 72 4.82 2.15 10.01
C ILE A 72 6.23 1.68 10.38
N ARG A 73 6.80 2.35 11.39
CA ARG A 73 8.20 2.19 11.77
C ARG A 73 8.52 0.74 12.14
N PRO A 74 9.69 0.24 11.72
CA PRO A 74 10.15 -1.07 12.17
C PRO A 74 10.21 -1.15 13.69
N VAL A 75 9.91 -2.33 14.22
CA VAL A 75 9.88 -2.59 15.66
C VAL A 75 11.05 -3.48 16.04
N GLU A 76 11.76 -3.13 17.11
CA GLU A 76 12.72 -4.04 17.72
C GLU A 76 11.98 -5.18 18.41
N VAL A 77 12.40 -6.42 18.17
CA VAL A 77 11.80 -7.60 18.80
C VAL A 77 12.82 -8.18 19.79
N GLU A 78 12.47 -8.15 21.07
CA GLU A 78 13.33 -8.66 22.15
C GLU A 78 13.75 -10.12 21.90
N GLY A 79 15.02 -10.42 22.15
CA GLY A 79 15.58 -11.77 21.97
C GLY A 79 15.99 -12.12 20.53
N LEU A 80 15.71 -11.26 19.56
CA LEU A 80 16.19 -11.36 18.19
C LEU A 80 17.19 -10.23 17.94
N ALA A 81 18.48 -10.55 17.77
CA ALA A 81 19.50 -9.53 17.54
C ALA A 81 19.25 -8.79 16.23
N GLU A 82 19.43 -7.46 16.22
CA GLU A 82 19.53 -6.71 14.96
C GLU A 82 20.63 -7.34 14.09
N GLY A 83 20.28 -7.72 12.86
CA GLY A 83 21.21 -8.34 11.92
C GLY A 83 21.35 -9.86 11.98
N SER A 84 20.64 -10.59 12.86
CA SER A 84 20.57 -12.06 12.78
C SER A 84 19.53 -12.48 11.73
N ALA A 85 19.83 -12.21 10.46
CA ALA A 85 19.00 -12.69 9.37
C ALA A 85 19.30 -14.18 9.11
N GLU A 86 18.30 -15.04 9.27
CA GLU A 86 18.41 -16.42 8.80
C GLU A 86 18.13 -16.46 7.29
N THR A 87 19.20 -16.61 6.51
CA THR A 87 19.10 -17.11 5.14
C THR A 87 18.77 -18.60 5.19
N THR A 88 17.96 -19.08 4.25
CA THR A 88 17.77 -20.52 4.09
C THR A 88 19.06 -21.18 3.59
N ALA A 89 19.14 -22.51 3.70
CA ALA A 89 20.23 -23.28 3.09
C ALA A 89 20.33 -23.08 1.55
N SER A 90 19.27 -22.56 0.92
CA SER A 90 19.18 -22.26 -0.51
C SER A 90 19.50 -20.81 -0.87
N GLN A 91 20.12 -20.05 0.04
CA GLN A 91 20.52 -18.64 -0.16
C GLN A 91 19.34 -17.74 -0.62
N LEU A 92 18.20 -17.89 0.03
CA LEU A 92 17.06 -16.98 -0.12
C LEU A 92 16.52 -16.58 1.26
N THR A 93 15.76 -15.50 1.32
CA THR A 93 15.16 -15.07 2.58
C THR A 93 14.01 -15.99 2.97
N TRP A 94 13.81 -16.21 4.27
CA TRP A 94 12.72 -17.07 4.74
C TRP A 94 11.36 -16.62 4.23
N GLY A 95 11.16 -15.31 4.04
CA GLY A 95 9.91 -14.75 3.55
C GLY A 95 9.59 -15.16 2.11
N VAL A 96 10.60 -15.20 1.22
CA VAL A 96 10.44 -15.72 -0.16
C VAL A 96 10.00 -17.19 -0.15
N GLN A 97 10.58 -18.00 0.74
CA GLN A 97 10.19 -19.40 0.90
C GLN A 97 8.79 -19.55 1.50
N ALA A 98 8.48 -18.79 2.55
CA ALA A 98 7.23 -18.90 3.29
C ALA A 98 6.01 -18.58 2.41
N VAL A 99 6.15 -17.66 1.46
CA VAL A 99 5.08 -17.36 0.50
C VAL A 99 5.10 -18.31 -0.72
N GLY A 100 6.06 -19.22 -0.84
CA GLY A 100 6.18 -20.17 -1.96
C GLY A 100 6.63 -19.53 -3.28
N ALA A 101 7.31 -18.39 -3.22
CA ALA A 101 7.81 -17.68 -4.40
C ALA A 101 9.12 -18.28 -4.95
N ASP A 102 9.78 -19.14 -4.19
CA ASP A 102 10.94 -19.91 -4.62
C ASP A 102 10.58 -21.01 -5.63
N THR A 103 9.39 -21.61 -5.51
CA THR A 103 8.91 -22.67 -6.42
C THR A 103 7.92 -22.20 -7.48
N SER A 104 7.48 -20.94 -7.41
CA SER A 104 6.54 -20.38 -8.38
C SER A 104 7.17 -20.30 -9.78
N PRO A 105 6.45 -20.70 -10.85
CA PRO A 105 6.93 -20.52 -12.23
C PRO A 105 6.73 -19.07 -12.75
N PHE A 106 6.22 -18.18 -11.90
CA PHE A 106 5.99 -16.78 -12.19
C PHE A 106 7.04 -15.94 -11.43
N THR A 107 7.40 -14.80 -12.01
CA THR A 107 8.45 -13.92 -11.46
C THR A 107 7.99 -12.48 -11.25
N GLY A 108 6.81 -12.10 -11.74
CA GLY A 108 6.33 -10.72 -11.86
C GLY A 108 6.63 -10.09 -13.23
N ASP A 109 6.97 -10.91 -14.23
CA ASP A 109 7.34 -10.43 -15.56
C ASP A 109 6.19 -9.66 -16.24
N GLY A 110 6.51 -8.51 -16.81
CA GLY A 110 5.54 -7.62 -17.47
C GLY A 110 4.51 -6.99 -16.53
N ILE A 111 4.75 -6.99 -15.22
CA ILE A 111 3.90 -6.35 -14.21
C ILE A 111 4.60 -5.10 -13.66
N VAL A 112 3.86 -4.00 -13.55
CA VAL A 112 4.36 -2.73 -12.98
C VAL A 112 3.97 -2.64 -11.52
N VAL A 113 4.95 -2.41 -10.63
CA VAL A 113 4.68 -2.26 -9.20
C VAL A 113 5.01 -0.84 -8.74
N ALA A 114 4.09 -0.23 -8.01
CA ALA A 114 4.31 1.04 -7.32
C ALA A 114 4.60 0.82 -5.83
N VAL A 115 5.58 1.54 -5.31
CA VAL A 115 5.93 1.62 -3.89
C VAL A 115 5.77 3.06 -3.45
N LEU A 116 4.77 3.31 -2.59
CA LEU A 116 4.51 4.64 -2.03
C LEU A 116 5.06 4.66 -0.60
N ASP A 117 6.25 5.24 -0.43
CA ASP A 117 7.05 5.12 0.81
C ASP A 117 8.03 6.31 0.99
N SER A 118 9.19 6.11 1.62
CA SER A 118 10.23 7.13 1.86
C SER A 118 11.12 7.44 0.66
N GLY A 119 10.94 6.73 -0.46
CA GLY A 119 11.76 6.81 -1.66
C GLY A 119 12.46 5.48 -1.97
N ILE A 120 13.49 5.52 -2.81
CA ILE A 120 14.38 4.38 -3.08
C ILE A 120 15.83 4.84 -3.23
N ASP A 121 16.78 4.03 -2.77
CA ASP A 121 18.16 4.07 -3.25
C ASP A 121 18.23 3.34 -4.60
N ALA A 122 17.96 4.07 -5.69
CA ALA A 122 17.90 3.51 -7.04
C ALA A 122 19.25 2.94 -7.51
N THR A 123 20.36 3.30 -6.87
CA THR A 123 21.70 2.83 -7.23
C THR A 123 22.07 1.50 -6.58
N HIS A 124 21.24 1.01 -5.66
CA HIS A 124 21.48 -0.23 -4.94
C HIS A 124 21.52 -1.44 -5.89
N ALA A 125 22.47 -2.36 -5.66
CA ALA A 125 22.69 -3.54 -6.51
C ALA A 125 21.43 -4.43 -6.66
N ALA A 126 20.57 -4.46 -5.63
CA ALA A 126 19.28 -5.14 -5.67
C ALA A 126 18.33 -4.66 -6.77
N PHE A 127 18.55 -3.49 -7.39
CA PHE A 127 17.66 -2.96 -8.42
C PHE A 127 18.30 -2.90 -9.81
N ALA A 128 19.43 -3.56 -9.99
CA ALA A 128 20.09 -3.65 -11.28
C ALA A 128 19.13 -4.17 -12.37
N GLY A 129 19.00 -3.40 -13.46
CA GLY A 129 18.16 -3.74 -14.60
C GLY A 129 16.66 -3.41 -14.44
N VAL A 130 16.25 -2.77 -13.35
CA VAL A 130 14.87 -2.28 -13.17
C VAL A 130 14.77 -0.84 -13.69
N GLU A 131 13.78 -0.57 -14.56
CA GLU A 131 13.36 0.79 -14.90
C GLU A 131 12.65 1.40 -13.69
N ILE A 132 13.35 2.28 -12.96
CA ILE A 132 12.80 2.99 -11.80
C ILE A 132 12.34 4.38 -12.24
N ILE A 133 11.05 4.66 -12.05
CA ILE A 133 10.47 5.99 -12.23
C ILE A 133 10.17 6.55 -10.83
N GLN A 134 10.82 7.66 -10.48
CA GLN A 134 10.65 8.31 -9.18
C GLN A 134 9.74 9.54 -9.31
N GLN A 135 8.95 9.79 -8.27
CA GLN A 135 8.22 11.03 -8.10
C GLN A 135 8.18 11.39 -6.62
N ASP A 136 8.67 12.57 -6.30
CA ASP A 136 8.55 13.16 -4.98
C ASP A 136 7.23 13.93 -4.80
N PHE A 137 6.52 13.63 -3.72
CA PHE A 137 5.31 14.32 -3.27
C PHE A 137 5.56 15.11 -1.97
N THR A 138 6.74 14.97 -1.37
CA THR A 138 7.10 15.61 -0.09
C THR A 138 7.69 17.00 -0.27
N GLY A 139 8.26 17.28 -1.44
CA GLY A 139 9.02 18.51 -1.72
C GLY A 139 10.49 18.43 -1.27
N GLU A 140 10.95 17.27 -0.81
CA GLU A 140 12.32 17.03 -0.34
C GLU A 140 13.26 16.50 -1.44
N GLY A 141 12.72 16.23 -2.62
CA GLY A 141 13.43 15.58 -3.73
C GLY A 141 13.46 14.06 -3.65
N ASP A 142 13.82 13.45 -4.78
CA ASP A 142 13.92 12.01 -4.95
C ASP A 142 15.04 11.37 -4.11
N GLY A 143 15.00 10.04 -4.02
CA GLY A 143 15.94 9.23 -3.25
C GLY A 143 15.43 8.87 -1.85
N ASP A 144 16.07 7.89 -1.23
CA ASP A 144 15.70 7.40 0.10
C ASP A 144 16.77 7.76 1.14
N LYS A 145 16.41 8.65 2.05
CA LYS A 145 17.25 9.02 3.20
C LYS A 145 16.92 8.23 4.45
N ASP A 146 15.76 7.57 4.49
CA ASP A 146 15.28 6.80 5.64
C ASP A 146 15.73 5.34 5.53
N GLY A 147 15.68 4.79 4.32
CA GLY A 147 16.03 3.40 3.99
C GLY A 147 14.84 2.44 4.03
N HIS A 148 13.69 2.87 4.55
CA HIS A 148 12.49 2.05 4.66
C HIS A 148 11.90 1.68 3.29
N GLY A 149 11.75 2.65 2.38
CA GLY A 149 11.24 2.42 1.04
C GLY A 149 12.15 1.50 0.21
N THR A 150 13.47 1.66 0.35
CA THR A 150 14.48 0.76 -0.24
C THR A 150 14.30 -0.68 0.24
N HIS A 151 14.07 -0.87 1.55
CA HIS A 151 13.84 -2.19 2.12
C HIS A 151 12.54 -2.83 1.61
N CYS A 152 11.45 -2.06 1.58
CA CYS A 152 10.16 -2.52 1.04
C CYS A 152 10.28 -2.89 -0.45
N ALA A 153 10.91 -2.03 -1.27
CA ALA A 153 11.14 -2.29 -2.69
C ALA A 153 11.97 -3.56 -2.93
N GLY A 154 13.04 -3.76 -2.13
CA GLY A 154 13.87 -4.96 -2.20
C GLY A 154 13.09 -6.24 -1.92
N THR A 155 12.14 -6.20 -0.99
CA THR A 155 11.30 -7.36 -0.63
C THR A 155 10.37 -7.73 -1.80
N ILE A 156 9.87 -6.73 -2.53
CA ILE A 156 8.99 -6.96 -3.68
C ILE A 156 9.78 -7.49 -4.88
N PHE A 157 10.74 -6.70 -5.38
CA PHE A 157 11.37 -6.93 -6.69
C PHE A 157 12.89 -6.89 -6.65
N GLY A 158 13.49 -6.94 -5.46
CA GLY A 158 14.94 -7.00 -5.31
C GLY A 158 15.55 -8.22 -6.00
N ARG A 159 16.64 -7.98 -6.72
CA ARG A 159 17.53 -9.01 -7.27
C ARG A 159 18.32 -9.68 -6.15
N THR A 160 19.03 -10.73 -6.52
CA THR A 160 20.02 -11.36 -5.64
C THR A 160 21.12 -10.37 -5.29
N VAL A 161 21.43 -10.24 -4.00
CA VAL A 161 22.54 -9.45 -3.46
C VAL A 161 23.30 -10.34 -2.49
N ASP A 162 24.64 -10.35 -2.60
CA ASP A 162 25.51 -11.22 -1.79
C ASP A 162 25.07 -12.70 -1.81
N ASP A 163 24.75 -13.18 -3.02
CA ASP A 163 24.19 -14.52 -3.30
C ASP A 163 22.83 -14.82 -2.65
N ILE A 164 22.20 -13.85 -1.99
CA ILE A 164 20.91 -14.01 -1.32
C ILE A 164 19.77 -13.43 -2.17
N ARG A 165 18.79 -14.27 -2.55
CA ARG A 165 17.54 -13.80 -3.17
C ARG A 165 16.63 -13.17 -2.10
N ILE A 166 16.38 -11.86 -2.23
CA ILE A 166 15.51 -11.10 -1.33
C ILE A 166 14.10 -10.85 -1.91
N GLY A 167 13.97 -10.72 -3.23
CA GLY A 167 12.71 -10.37 -3.88
C GLY A 167 11.75 -11.55 -4.06
N VAL A 168 10.48 -11.30 -3.73
CA VAL A 168 9.37 -12.23 -4.01
C VAL A 168 9.10 -12.31 -5.51
N ALA A 169 9.02 -11.17 -6.18
CA ALA A 169 8.75 -11.02 -7.61
C ALA A 169 9.95 -10.37 -8.34
N PRO A 170 11.10 -11.08 -8.47
CA PRO A 170 12.30 -10.53 -9.06
C PRO A 170 12.16 -10.27 -10.57
N GLY A 171 11.13 -10.75 -11.25
CA GLY A 171 10.87 -10.49 -12.68
C GLY A 171 10.30 -9.10 -12.99
N VAL A 172 9.84 -8.35 -11.98
CA VAL A 172 9.38 -6.96 -12.15
C VAL A 172 10.53 -6.10 -12.66
N ASN A 173 10.39 -5.58 -13.87
CA ASN A 173 11.41 -4.78 -14.56
C ASN A 173 11.05 -3.29 -14.67
N LYS A 174 9.85 -2.89 -14.23
CA LYS A 174 9.42 -1.50 -14.15
C LYS A 174 8.77 -1.22 -12.80
N ALA A 175 9.33 -0.26 -12.07
CA ALA A 175 8.87 0.13 -10.74
C ALA A 175 8.58 1.64 -10.67
N LEU A 176 7.48 2.00 -10.01
CA LEU A 176 7.07 3.38 -9.75
C LEU A 176 7.32 3.68 -8.28
N ILE A 177 8.16 4.66 -7.98
CA ILE A 177 8.54 4.98 -6.60
C ILE A 177 8.00 6.36 -6.25
N GLY A 178 6.89 6.38 -5.53
CA GLY A 178 6.32 7.60 -5.00
C GLY A 178 6.88 7.88 -3.61
N LYS A 179 7.70 8.93 -3.47
CA LYS A 179 8.12 9.38 -2.14
C LYS A 179 7.00 10.22 -1.53
N VAL A 180 6.34 9.66 -0.52
CA VAL A 180 5.16 10.25 0.14
C VAL A 180 5.38 10.49 1.63
N ILE A 181 6.43 9.92 2.22
CA ILE A 181 6.86 10.23 3.58
C ILE A 181 8.27 10.81 3.55
N GLY A 182 8.41 12.04 4.04
CA GLY A 182 9.70 12.73 4.19
C GLY A 182 10.22 12.68 5.64
N GLU A 183 11.26 13.46 5.92
CA GLU A 183 11.84 13.59 7.27
C GLU A 183 10.82 14.11 8.31
N GLN A 184 9.84 14.89 7.85
CA GLN A 184 8.77 15.46 8.70
C GLN A 184 7.47 14.65 8.69
N GLY A 185 7.47 13.45 8.10
CA GLY A 185 6.26 12.67 7.84
C GLY A 185 5.68 12.97 6.46
N GLY A 186 4.41 12.63 6.26
CA GLY A 186 3.64 12.98 5.06
C GLY A 186 2.22 13.38 5.41
N SER A 187 1.39 13.56 4.39
CA SER A 187 -0.02 13.91 4.57
C SER A 187 -0.94 13.14 3.62
N SER A 188 -2.16 12.86 4.04
CA SER A 188 -3.05 11.97 3.30
C SER A 188 -3.37 12.42 1.87
N ASP A 189 -3.26 13.72 1.57
CA ASP A 189 -3.33 14.26 0.20
C ASP A 189 -2.15 13.82 -0.67
N GLN A 190 -0.93 13.83 -0.13
CA GLN A 190 0.25 13.36 -0.86
C GLN A 190 0.12 11.88 -1.22
N ILE A 191 -0.41 11.06 -0.31
CA ILE A 191 -0.66 9.63 -0.59
C ILE A 191 -1.77 9.49 -1.63
N ALA A 192 -2.84 10.27 -1.53
CA ALA A 192 -3.94 10.23 -2.48
C ALA A 192 -3.48 10.63 -3.91
N ASP A 193 -2.67 11.69 -4.03
CA ASP A 193 -2.07 12.13 -5.29
C ASP A 193 -1.13 11.05 -5.86
N ALA A 194 -0.31 10.43 -5.01
CA ALA A 194 0.60 9.38 -5.41
C ALA A 194 -0.12 8.09 -5.87
N VAL A 195 -1.27 7.76 -5.28
CA VAL A 195 -2.12 6.65 -5.77
C VAL A 195 -2.64 6.96 -7.18
N LEU A 196 -3.15 8.17 -7.42
CA LEU A 196 -3.61 8.56 -8.77
C LEU A 196 -2.46 8.55 -9.78
N TRP A 197 -1.29 9.10 -9.41
CA TRP A 197 -0.10 9.07 -10.24
C TRP A 197 0.35 7.64 -10.58
N ALA A 198 0.33 6.72 -9.61
CA ALA A 198 0.69 5.33 -9.84
C ALA A 198 -0.28 4.64 -10.83
N LEU A 199 -1.58 4.91 -10.70
CA LEU A 199 -2.60 4.41 -11.63
C LEU A 199 -2.39 4.99 -13.04
N ASP A 200 -2.14 6.30 -13.16
CA ASP A 200 -1.91 6.97 -14.44
C ASP A 200 -0.64 6.47 -15.14
N ASN A 201 0.34 5.98 -14.37
CA ASN A 201 1.56 5.35 -14.88
C ASN A 201 1.45 3.81 -15.04
N GLY A 202 0.25 3.26 -14.92
CA GLY A 202 -0.05 1.87 -15.26
C GLY A 202 0.34 0.83 -14.19
N ALA A 203 0.37 1.22 -12.91
CA ALA A 203 0.61 0.27 -11.82
C ALA A 203 -0.40 -0.89 -11.82
N ASN A 204 0.10 -2.11 -11.65
CA ASN A 204 -0.70 -3.30 -11.37
C ASN A 204 -0.88 -3.56 -9.87
N VAL A 205 0.11 -3.17 -9.09
CA VAL A 205 0.14 -3.35 -7.64
C VAL A 205 0.67 -2.05 -7.05
N ILE A 206 -0.02 -1.51 -6.05
CA ILE A 206 0.40 -0.32 -5.31
C ILE A 206 0.60 -0.73 -3.85
N SER A 207 1.84 -0.71 -3.38
CA SER A 207 2.22 -1.07 -2.01
C SER A 207 2.40 0.18 -1.16
N MET A 208 1.78 0.20 0.02
CA MET A 208 1.80 1.32 0.98
C MET A 208 2.14 0.82 2.39
N SER A 209 3.38 1.01 2.82
CA SER A 209 3.86 0.59 4.15
C SER A 209 3.82 1.74 5.17
N LEU A 210 2.69 2.44 5.22
CA LEU A 210 2.46 3.68 5.97
C LEU A 210 1.06 3.71 6.58
N GLY A 211 0.81 4.63 7.51
CA GLY A 211 -0.48 4.76 8.19
C GLY A 211 -0.75 6.17 8.71
N ILE A 212 -2.02 6.43 9.04
CA ILE A 212 -2.45 7.70 9.66
C ILE A 212 -1.79 7.90 11.03
N ASP A 213 -1.25 9.10 11.26
CA ASP A 213 -0.80 9.52 12.59
C ASP A 213 -1.94 10.16 13.40
N PHE A 214 -2.89 9.32 13.83
CA PHE A 214 -4.03 9.77 14.62
C PHE A 214 -3.61 10.50 15.91
N PRO A 215 -2.66 9.99 16.72
CA PRO A 215 -2.16 10.72 17.88
C PRO A 215 -1.55 12.08 17.53
N GLY A 216 -0.76 12.16 16.46
CA GLY A 216 -0.22 13.43 15.97
C GLY A 216 -1.31 14.44 15.60
N PHE A 217 -2.41 13.97 15.01
CA PHE A 217 -3.55 14.83 14.68
C PHE A 217 -4.35 15.29 15.90
N VAL A 218 -4.49 14.45 16.93
CA VAL A 218 -5.03 14.86 18.24
C VAL A 218 -4.15 15.96 18.85
N GLN A 219 -2.83 15.74 18.88
CA GLN A 219 -1.87 16.68 19.43
C GLN A 219 -1.84 18.01 18.66
N TYR A 220 -2.04 17.98 17.35
CA TYR A 220 -2.22 19.18 16.54
C TYR A 220 -3.36 20.04 17.08
N PHE A 221 -4.55 19.48 17.34
CA PHE A 221 -5.67 20.25 17.88
C PHE A 221 -5.45 20.72 19.33
N VAL A 222 -4.84 19.89 20.17
CA VAL A 222 -4.52 20.28 21.57
C VAL A 222 -3.58 21.48 21.59
N LYS A 223 -2.54 21.51 20.75
CA LYS A 223 -1.63 22.67 20.60
C LYS A 223 -2.33 23.94 20.13
N GLN A 224 -3.51 23.82 19.51
CA GLN A 224 -4.35 24.93 19.07
C GLN A 224 -5.36 25.37 20.16
N GLY A 225 -5.25 24.84 21.38
CA GLY A 225 -6.04 25.22 22.54
C GLY A 225 -7.33 24.40 22.74
N LEU A 226 -7.51 23.30 22.01
CA LEU A 226 -8.65 22.40 22.27
C LEU A 226 -8.40 21.52 23.50
N PRO A 227 -9.43 21.28 24.33
CA PRO A 227 -9.41 20.20 25.31
C PRO A 227 -9.18 18.84 24.61
N THR A 228 -8.47 17.93 25.28
CA THR A 228 -8.05 16.63 24.71
C THR A 228 -9.23 15.80 24.20
N GLU A 229 -10.35 15.78 24.92
CA GLU A 229 -11.54 15.02 24.52
C GLU A 229 -12.11 15.56 23.20
N LEU A 230 -12.22 16.89 23.08
CA LEU A 230 -12.70 17.54 21.87
C LEU A 230 -11.72 17.39 20.70
N ALA A 231 -10.41 17.50 20.97
CA ALA A 231 -9.36 17.25 20.00
C ALA A 231 -9.42 15.81 19.47
N THR A 232 -9.66 14.84 20.36
CA THR A 232 -9.84 13.42 20.02
C THR A 232 -11.07 13.21 19.15
N SER A 233 -12.22 13.80 19.51
CA SER A 233 -13.44 13.72 18.68
C SER A 233 -13.24 14.33 17.29
N ARG A 234 -12.56 15.48 17.18
CA ARG A 234 -12.27 16.10 15.87
C ARG A 234 -11.30 15.26 15.04
N ALA A 235 -10.28 14.68 15.67
CA ALA A 235 -9.39 13.77 14.98
C ALA A 235 -10.14 12.53 14.47
N LEU A 236 -11.12 12.03 15.22
CA LEU A 236 -11.93 10.87 14.83
C LEU A 236 -12.86 11.20 13.65
N GLU A 237 -13.42 12.40 13.59
CA GLU A 237 -14.15 12.88 12.40
C GLU A 237 -13.24 12.84 11.16
N GLY A 238 -12.01 13.35 11.28
CA GLY A 238 -11.02 13.32 10.20
C GLY A 238 -10.59 11.90 9.82
N TYR A 239 -10.39 11.03 10.81
CA TYR A 239 -10.04 9.63 10.60
C TYR A 239 -11.10 8.92 9.77
N ARG A 240 -12.38 9.06 10.15
CA ARG A 240 -13.52 8.49 9.41
C ARG A 240 -13.61 9.03 7.99
N ALA A 241 -13.39 10.34 7.80
CA ALA A 241 -13.40 10.93 6.46
C ALA A 241 -12.26 10.41 5.59
N ASN A 242 -11.07 10.15 6.16
CA ASN A 242 -9.95 9.55 5.42
C ASN A 242 -10.18 8.08 5.09
N VAL A 243 -10.89 7.29 5.93
CA VAL A 243 -11.36 5.94 5.56
C VAL A 243 -12.18 6.03 4.26
N GLN A 244 -13.14 6.96 4.20
CA GLN A 244 -13.99 7.15 3.02
C GLN A 244 -13.21 7.65 1.81
N LEU A 245 -12.21 8.52 2.00
CA LEU A 245 -11.32 8.97 0.94
C LEU A 245 -10.56 7.78 0.31
N PHE A 246 -9.89 6.97 1.13
CA PHE A 246 -9.13 5.82 0.64
C PHE A 246 -10.02 4.73 0.03
N GLN A 247 -11.21 4.51 0.58
CA GLN A 247 -12.21 3.61 -0.01
C GLN A 247 -12.64 4.13 -1.39
N SER A 248 -12.87 5.44 -1.52
CA SER A 248 -13.22 6.06 -2.80
C SER A 248 -12.09 5.94 -3.82
N LEU A 249 -10.83 6.09 -3.40
CA LEU A 249 -9.65 5.89 -4.26
C LEU A 249 -9.52 4.43 -4.72
N ALA A 250 -9.74 3.47 -3.82
CA ALA A 250 -9.72 2.04 -4.18
C ALA A 250 -10.85 1.69 -5.17
N ALA A 251 -12.06 2.22 -4.95
CA ALA A 251 -13.18 2.06 -5.87
C ALA A 251 -12.88 2.67 -7.26
N LEU A 252 -12.24 3.85 -7.30
CA LEU A 252 -11.78 4.47 -8.55
C LEU A 252 -10.73 3.61 -9.26
N ALA A 253 -9.75 3.07 -8.54
CA ALA A 253 -8.74 2.16 -9.09
C ALA A 253 -9.42 0.93 -9.74
N SER A 254 -10.37 0.32 -9.04
CA SER A 254 -11.14 -0.81 -9.59
C SER A 254 -12.00 -0.43 -10.79
N ALA A 255 -12.60 0.76 -10.81
CA ALA A 255 -13.41 1.23 -11.93
C ALA A 255 -12.56 1.55 -13.18
N ARG A 256 -11.34 2.07 -12.99
CA ARG A 256 -10.38 2.36 -14.07
C ARG A 256 -9.82 1.11 -14.73
N ALA A 257 -9.81 -0.02 -14.04
CA ALA A 257 -9.28 -1.29 -14.55
C ALA A 257 -9.95 -1.73 -15.87
N SER A 258 -11.22 -1.37 -16.09
CA SER A 258 -11.97 -1.68 -17.32
C SER A 258 -11.49 -0.90 -18.55
N PHE A 259 -10.73 0.18 -18.36
CA PHE A 259 -10.32 1.09 -19.44
C PHE A 259 -8.80 1.24 -19.57
N SER A 260 -8.06 0.79 -18.56
CA SER A 260 -6.60 0.94 -18.48
C SER A 260 -5.98 -0.39 -18.04
N GLN A 261 -5.35 -0.40 -16.87
CA GLN A 261 -4.67 -1.54 -16.30
C GLN A 261 -5.32 -1.92 -14.97
N ALA A 262 -5.51 -3.22 -14.75
CA ALA A 262 -5.96 -3.73 -13.46
C ALA A 262 -4.92 -3.43 -12.36
N ALA A 263 -5.38 -2.80 -11.29
CA ALA A 263 -4.58 -2.45 -10.11
C ALA A 263 -5.19 -3.01 -8.83
N VAL A 264 -4.34 -3.42 -7.89
CA VAL A 264 -4.72 -3.69 -6.49
C VAL A 264 -3.87 -2.85 -5.55
N LEU A 265 -4.47 -2.39 -4.45
CA LEU A 265 -3.80 -1.62 -3.41
C LEU A 265 -3.52 -2.55 -2.22
N VAL A 266 -2.30 -2.53 -1.71
CA VAL A 266 -1.84 -3.35 -0.59
C VAL A 266 -1.27 -2.42 0.47
N ALA A 267 -1.69 -2.58 1.72
CA ALA A 267 -1.24 -1.71 2.80
C ALA A 267 -0.99 -2.46 4.12
N ALA A 268 0.01 -2.00 4.85
CA ALA A 268 0.39 -2.55 6.14
C ALA A 268 -0.66 -2.26 7.23
N ALA A 269 -0.94 -3.24 8.09
CA ALA A 269 -1.99 -3.12 9.11
C ALA A 269 -1.67 -2.13 10.25
N GLY A 270 -0.40 -1.96 10.58
CA GLY A 270 0.09 -1.12 11.68
C GLY A 270 0.80 -1.93 12.78
N ASN A 271 1.57 -1.24 13.60
CA ASN A 271 2.49 -1.81 14.61
C ASN A 271 2.18 -1.32 16.04
N GLU A 272 0.94 -0.91 16.32
CA GLU A 272 0.56 -0.26 17.57
C GLU A 272 0.11 -1.24 18.66
N SER A 273 -0.23 -2.48 18.30
CA SER A 273 -0.57 -3.51 19.29
C SER A 273 0.62 -3.82 20.22
N ARG A 274 0.33 -4.29 21.43
CA ARG A 274 1.32 -4.52 22.50
C ARG A 274 1.07 -5.86 23.20
N ARG A 275 0.86 -6.93 22.44
CA ARG A 275 0.54 -8.27 22.97
C ARG A 275 1.62 -8.85 23.89
N GLN A 276 2.87 -8.43 23.69
CA GLN A 276 4.00 -8.81 24.53
C GLN A 276 3.91 -8.21 25.95
N VAL A 277 3.21 -7.09 26.12
CA VAL A 277 2.98 -6.45 27.43
C VAL A 277 1.71 -6.99 28.06
N ASN A 278 0.62 -7.04 27.28
CA ASN A 278 -0.63 -7.64 27.66
C ASN A 278 -1.30 -8.15 26.39
N LYS A 279 -1.66 -9.44 26.38
CA LYS A 279 -2.28 -10.10 25.23
C LYS A 279 -3.56 -9.42 24.74
N ASP A 280 -4.27 -8.69 25.61
CA ASP A 280 -5.52 -8.00 25.28
C ASP A 280 -5.28 -6.55 24.79
N TRP A 281 -4.01 -6.09 24.73
CA TRP A 281 -3.66 -4.74 24.25
C TRP A 281 -3.46 -4.75 22.74
N GLU A 282 -4.58 -4.74 22.04
CA GLU A 282 -4.64 -4.82 20.59
C GLU A 282 -5.26 -3.56 19.99
N ILE A 283 -4.81 -3.20 18.80
CA ILE A 283 -5.34 -2.10 18.00
C ILE A 283 -5.70 -2.65 16.63
N ALA A 284 -6.88 -2.27 16.13
CA ALA A 284 -7.35 -2.68 14.82
C ALA A 284 -6.61 -1.96 13.69
N VAL A 285 -6.64 -2.54 12.48
CA VAL A 285 -6.10 -1.92 11.27
C VAL A 285 -6.55 -0.46 11.12
N ALA A 286 -5.60 0.40 10.74
CA ALA A 286 -5.82 1.82 10.51
C ALA A 286 -5.77 2.19 9.02
N PRO A 287 -6.27 3.37 8.61
CA PRO A 287 -6.10 3.87 7.25
C PRO A 287 -4.62 4.04 6.85
N PRO A 288 -4.29 3.80 5.57
CA PRO A 288 -5.22 3.49 4.49
C PRO A 288 -5.72 2.03 4.49
N ALA A 289 -5.02 1.11 5.17
CA ALA A 289 -5.25 -0.33 5.08
C ALA A 289 -6.67 -0.79 5.44
N VAL A 290 -7.36 -0.11 6.36
CA VAL A 290 -8.73 -0.49 6.76
C VAL A 290 -9.79 -0.18 5.69
N ALA A 291 -9.46 0.62 4.68
CA ALA A 291 -10.43 1.02 3.67
C ALA A 291 -10.81 -0.17 2.76
N GLU A 292 -12.11 -0.31 2.50
CA GLU A 292 -12.61 -1.36 1.60
C GLU A 292 -12.00 -1.19 0.19
N GLY A 293 -11.58 -2.32 -0.40
CA GLY A 293 -10.86 -2.35 -1.67
C GLY A 293 -9.33 -2.24 -1.54
N ILE A 294 -8.80 -2.04 -0.33
CA ILE A 294 -7.37 -2.14 -0.03
C ILE A 294 -7.11 -3.44 0.74
N ILE A 295 -6.09 -4.19 0.32
CA ILE A 295 -5.67 -5.42 0.98
C ILE A 295 -4.81 -5.05 2.20
N SER A 296 -5.38 -5.19 3.39
CA SER A 296 -4.66 -5.00 4.66
C SER A 296 -3.83 -6.22 5.05
N VAL A 297 -2.61 -5.98 5.53
CA VAL A 297 -1.62 -7.03 5.77
C VAL A 297 -1.08 -7.02 7.20
N ALA A 298 -1.34 -8.11 7.93
CA ALA A 298 -0.75 -8.40 9.24
C ALA A 298 0.65 -9.07 9.12
N ALA A 299 1.43 -8.99 10.19
CA ALA A 299 2.80 -9.51 10.23
C ALA A 299 2.89 -10.86 10.95
N LEU A 300 3.45 -11.85 10.27
CA LEU A 300 3.82 -13.14 10.86
C LEU A 300 5.33 -13.23 11.09
N GLY A 301 5.72 -13.90 12.16
CA GLY A 301 7.09 -14.33 12.44
C GLY A 301 7.18 -15.85 12.56
N ARG A 302 8.41 -16.37 12.62
CA ARG A 302 8.67 -17.79 12.89
C ARG A 302 8.65 -18.02 14.40
N GLY A 303 7.89 -19.00 14.87
CA GLY A 303 7.85 -19.47 16.25
C GLY A 303 8.24 -20.94 16.36
N THR A 304 8.24 -21.47 17.59
CA THR A 304 8.66 -22.86 17.88
C THR A 304 7.73 -23.92 17.31
N SER A 305 6.44 -23.60 17.18
CA SER A 305 5.36 -24.52 16.75
C SER A 305 4.80 -24.20 15.37
N GLY A 306 5.41 -23.24 14.66
CA GLY A 306 4.91 -22.73 13.37
C GLY A 306 5.05 -21.22 13.27
N LEU A 307 4.35 -20.63 12.30
CA LEU A 307 4.25 -19.19 12.14
C LEU A 307 3.34 -18.61 13.23
N THR A 308 3.71 -17.45 13.77
CA THR A 308 2.95 -16.80 14.85
C THR A 308 2.70 -15.34 14.47
N ILE A 309 1.57 -14.79 14.91
CA ILE A 309 1.30 -13.37 14.77
C ILE A 309 2.34 -12.57 15.54
N ALA A 310 2.92 -11.56 14.89
CA ALA A 310 3.87 -10.67 15.55
C ALA A 310 3.14 -9.87 16.65
N PRO A 311 3.71 -9.74 17.86
CA PRO A 311 3.00 -9.15 18.99
C PRO A 311 2.64 -7.67 18.77
N PHE A 312 3.35 -6.98 17.88
CA PHE A 312 3.09 -5.60 17.48
C PHE A 312 1.99 -5.46 16.40
N SER A 313 1.66 -6.52 15.66
CA SER A 313 0.80 -6.44 14.47
C SER A 313 -0.61 -6.01 14.86
N ASN A 314 -1.17 -5.00 14.20
CA ASN A 314 -2.57 -4.68 14.38
C ASN A 314 -3.49 -5.81 13.89
N THR A 315 -4.67 -5.90 14.49
CA THR A 315 -5.65 -6.98 14.27
C THR A 315 -6.71 -6.61 13.22
N GLY A 316 -7.41 -7.60 12.67
CA GLY A 316 -8.49 -7.42 11.69
C GLY A 316 -8.02 -7.21 10.25
N ALA A 317 -6.81 -7.67 9.91
CA ALA A 317 -6.28 -7.60 8.55
C ALA A 317 -6.97 -8.61 7.62
N ASN A 318 -6.93 -8.38 6.29
CA ASN A 318 -7.51 -9.30 5.33
C ASN A 318 -6.72 -10.60 5.22
N LEU A 319 -5.39 -10.51 5.34
CA LEU A 319 -4.45 -11.63 5.31
C LEU A 319 -3.14 -11.22 5.97
N SER A 320 -2.18 -12.13 5.99
CA SER A 320 -0.88 -11.92 6.62
C SER A 320 0.29 -12.30 5.72
N GLY A 321 1.46 -11.73 6.03
CA GLY A 321 2.71 -11.99 5.33
C GLY A 321 3.92 -12.03 6.28
N PRO A 322 5.10 -12.46 5.81
CA PRO A 322 6.33 -12.44 6.59
C PRO A 322 6.70 -11.02 7.04
N GLY A 323 6.76 -10.77 8.34
CA GLY A 323 6.98 -9.43 8.91
C GLY A 323 7.96 -9.37 10.07
N VAL A 324 8.65 -10.47 10.41
CA VAL A 324 9.69 -10.51 11.44
C VAL A 324 10.99 -11.06 10.84
N GLN A 325 12.12 -10.42 11.15
CA GLN A 325 13.45 -10.70 10.60
C GLN A 325 13.46 -10.76 9.07
N VAL A 326 12.81 -9.79 8.43
CA VAL A 326 12.77 -9.71 6.97
C VAL A 326 14.04 -9.04 6.49
N LEU A 327 14.94 -9.84 5.91
CA LEU A 327 16.15 -9.37 5.25
C LEU A 327 15.82 -8.79 3.87
N SER A 328 16.24 -7.55 3.61
CA SER A 328 16.07 -6.90 2.31
C SER A 328 17.14 -5.83 2.09
N ALA A 329 17.09 -5.13 0.95
CA ALA A 329 18.02 -4.08 0.56
C ALA A 329 18.13 -2.97 1.63
N LYS A 330 19.37 -2.56 1.91
CA LYS A 330 19.68 -1.45 2.81
C LYS A 330 20.12 -0.24 1.98
N ALA A 331 19.51 0.92 2.21
CA ALA A 331 19.99 2.16 1.57
C ALA A 331 21.47 2.41 1.90
N GLY A 332 22.24 2.79 0.88
CA GLY A 332 23.70 2.90 0.97
C GLY A 332 24.46 1.59 0.78
N GLY A 333 23.77 0.48 0.53
CA GLY A 333 24.36 -0.81 0.15
C GLY A 333 24.20 -1.93 1.18
N GLY A 334 24.24 -3.16 0.67
CA GLY A 334 24.11 -4.38 1.46
C GLY A 334 22.67 -4.72 1.85
N LEU A 335 22.53 -5.59 2.84
CA LEU A 335 21.22 -6.06 3.31
C LEU A 335 21.00 -5.71 4.78
N VAL A 336 19.74 -5.55 5.19
CA VAL A 336 19.34 -5.30 6.58
C VAL A 336 18.04 -6.03 6.91
N ALA A 337 17.94 -6.57 8.13
CA ALA A 337 16.74 -7.19 8.63
C ALA A 337 15.87 -6.16 9.36
N MET A 338 14.56 -6.15 9.07
CA MET A 338 13.58 -5.29 9.76
C MET A 338 12.35 -6.10 10.18
N ASN A 339 11.63 -5.61 11.18
CA ASN A 339 10.36 -6.19 11.63
C ASN A 339 9.24 -5.17 11.51
N GLY A 340 8.08 -5.57 10.99
CA GLY A 340 6.91 -4.72 10.90
C GLY A 340 5.87 -5.27 9.94
N THR A 341 4.62 -4.82 10.08
CA THR A 341 3.63 -5.01 9.00
C THR A 341 4.05 -4.32 7.70
N SER A 342 4.92 -3.31 7.79
CA SER A 342 5.61 -2.66 6.68
C SER A 342 6.56 -3.57 5.89
N MET A 343 7.01 -4.68 6.49
CA MET A 343 7.78 -5.73 5.81
C MET A 343 6.87 -6.87 5.32
N ALA A 344 5.70 -7.07 5.94
CA ALA A 344 4.71 -8.04 5.49
C ALA A 344 3.96 -7.57 4.22
N ALA A 345 3.54 -6.32 4.17
CA ALA A 345 2.87 -5.72 3.01
C ALA A 345 3.64 -5.91 1.68
N PRO A 346 4.96 -5.67 1.58
CA PRO A 346 5.69 -5.89 0.35
C PRO A 346 5.79 -7.37 -0.07
N HIS A 347 5.73 -8.34 0.86
CA HIS A 347 5.61 -9.75 0.46
C HIS A 347 4.28 -10.01 -0.25
N VAL A 348 3.19 -9.46 0.26
CA VAL A 348 1.86 -9.56 -0.36
C VAL A 348 1.82 -8.85 -1.70
N ALA A 349 2.45 -7.67 -1.81
CA ALA A 349 2.58 -6.95 -3.07
C ALA A 349 3.39 -7.75 -4.11
N GLY A 350 4.48 -8.38 -3.69
CA GLY A 350 5.25 -9.30 -4.56
C GLY A 350 4.41 -10.48 -5.03
N VAL A 351 3.69 -11.15 -4.13
CA VAL A 351 2.78 -12.25 -4.49
C VAL A 351 1.65 -11.77 -5.42
N ALA A 352 1.11 -10.58 -5.20
CA ALA A 352 0.13 -9.97 -6.10
C ALA A 352 0.71 -9.76 -7.50
N ALA A 353 1.99 -9.38 -7.63
CA ALA A 353 2.65 -9.29 -8.93
C ALA A 353 2.78 -10.67 -9.62
N LEU A 354 3.10 -11.73 -8.87
CA LEU A 354 3.14 -13.10 -9.42
C LEU A 354 1.75 -13.56 -9.91
N TRP A 355 0.69 -13.29 -9.13
CA TRP A 355 -0.69 -13.58 -9.55
C TRP A 355 -1.12 -12.74 -10.76
N ALA A 356 -0.71 -11.47 -10.81
CA ALA A 356 -1.01 -10.59 -11.92
C ALA A 356 -0.38 -11.11 -13.22
N GLU A 357 0.86 -11.60 -13.19
CA GLU A 357 1.51 -12.26 -14.33
C GLU A 357 0.72 -13.50 -14.79
N LYS A 358 0.35 -14.39 -13.86
CA LYS A 358 -0.44 -15.59 -14.17
C LYS A 358 -1.76 -15.23 -14.85
N LEU A 359 -2.49 -14.27 -14.29
CA LEU A 359 -3.77 -13.83 -14.84
C LEU A 359 -3.60 -13.13 -16.21
N LYS A 360 -2.54 -12.31 -16.36
CA LYS A 360 -2.21 -11.63 -17.62
C LYS A 360 -1.93 -12.62 -18.75
N ARG A 361 -1.12 -13.65 -18.48
CA ARG A 361 -0.83 -14.73 -19.44
C ARG A 361 -2.08 -15.50 -19.88
N SER A 362 -3.09 -15.57 -19.01
CA SER A 362 -4.39 -16.21 -19.32
C SER A 362 -5.43 -15.26 -19.91
N GLY A 363 -5.12 -13.98 -20.10
CA GLY A 363 -6.08 -12.97 -20.59
C GLY A 363 -7.21 -12.64 -19.60
N ARG A 364 -7.02 -12.92 -18.30
CA ARG A 364 -8.05 -12.78 -17.25
C ARG A 364 -7.77 -11.68 -16.24
N LEU A 365 -6.69 -10.92 -16.41
CA LEU A 365 -6.26 -9.91 -15.45
C LEU A 365 -7.31 -8.80 -15.32
N ASN A 366 -7.97 -8.75 -14.17
CA ASN A 366 -8.84 -7.67 -13.71
C ASN A 366 -8.67 -7.52 -12.19
N SER A 367 -8.99 -6.34 -11.63
CA SER A 367 -8.71 -6.03 -10.22
C SER A 367 -9.44 -6.95 -9.25
N LEU A 368 -10.70 -7.31 -9.52
CA LEU A 368 -11.50 -8.16 -8.66
C LEU A 368 -10.95 -9.59 -8.62
N GLU A 369 -10.66 -10.18 -9.78
CA GLU A 369 -10.05 -11.53 -9.86
C GLU A 369 -8.67 -11.53 -9.23
N LEU A 370 -7.84 -10.49 -9.44
CA LEU A 370 -6.51 -10.40 -8.83
C LEU A 370 -6.61 -10.39 -7.31
N MET A 371 -7.45 -9.52 -6.75
CA MET A 371 -7.70 -9.47 -5.31
C MET A 371 -8.25 -10.80 -4.77
N ALA A 372 -9.22 -11.40 -5.46
CA ALA A 372 -9.79 -12.69 -5.08
C ALA A 372 -8.76 -13.82 -5.10
N ARG A 373 -7.81 -13.82 -6.04
CA ARG A 373 -6.71 -14.80 -6.08
C ARG A 373 -5.73 -14.59 -4.93
N VAL A 374 -5.32 -13.36 -4.67
CA VAL A 374 -4.36 -13.03 -3.60
C VAL A 374 -4.94 -13.39 -2.22
N VAL A 375 -6.16 -12.95 -1.92
CA VAL A 375 -6.81 -13.21 -0.63
C VAL A 375 -7.28 -14.66 -0.52
N GLY A 376 -7.94 -15.18 -1.56
CA GLY A 376 -8.56 -16.50 -1.53
C GLY A 376 -7.60 -17.69 -1.60
N ASN A 377 -6.31 -17.47 -1.88
CA ASN A 377 -5.28 -18.51 -1.80
C ASN A 377 -4.37 -18.35 -0.57
N ALA A 378 -4.67 -17.39 0.32
CA ALA A 378 -4.03 -17.36 1.62
C ALA A 378 -4.42 -18.60 2.43
N THR A 379 -3.53 -19.04 3.33
CA THR A 379 -3.72 -20.28 4.09
C THR A 379 -3.28 -20.13 5.54
N SER A 380 -4.02 -20.78 6.44
CA SER A 380 -3.62 -20.95 7.84
C SER A 380 -2.64 -22.12 8.04
N GLU A 381 -2.32 -22.87 6.99
CA GLU A 381 -1.35 -23.96 7.06
C GLU A 381 0.02 -23.46 7.55
N GLY A 382 0.55 -24.13 8.57
CA GLY A 382 1.83 -23.79 9.18
C GLY A 382 1.78 -22.63 10.18
N ILE A 383 0.63 -21.97 10.36
CA ILE A 383 0.40 -21.05 11.49
C ILE A 383 0.14 -21.89 12.75
N ALA A 384 0.79 -21.54 13.85
CA ALA A 384 0.61 -22.19 15.16
C ALA A 384 -0.88 -22.19 15.55
N ALA A 385 -1.35 -23.11 16.39
CA ALA A 385 -2.78 -23.24 16.68
C ALA A 385 -3.33 -22.21 17.69
N ASP A 386 -2.45 -21.41 18.31
CA ASP A 386 -2.72 -20.50 19.42
C ASP A 386 -2.79 -19.03 18.97
N PHE A 387 -3.63 -18.74 17.98
CA PHE A 387 -3.93 -17.37 17.51
C PHE A 387 -5.43 -17.14 17.41
N ASP A 388 -5.85 -15.88 17.52
CA ASP A 388 -7.19 -15.48 17.10
C ASP A 388 -7.22 -15.45 15.56
N PRO A 389 -8.11 -16.20 14.87
CA PRO A 389 -8.27 -16.11 13.43
C PRO A 389 -8.46 -14.69 12.89
N PHE A 390 -9.00 -13.78 13.70
CA PHE A 390 -9.15 -12.38 13.38
C PHE A 390 -7.80 -11.65 13.20
N ASP A 391 -6.73 -12.13 13.82
CA ASP A 391 -5.39 -11.51 13.75
C ASP A 391 -4.66 -11.76 12.43
N VAL A 392 -4.89 -12.91 11.78
CA VAL A 392 -4.16 -13.32 10.56
C VAL A 392 -5.01 -13.23 9.29
N GLY A 393 -6.30 -12.91 9.42
CA GLY A 393 -7.25 -12.85 8.32
C GLY A 393 -7.41 -14.20 7.62
N ALA A 394 -7.35 -14.20 6.29
CA ALA A 394 -7.37 -15.41 5.48
C ALA A 394 -6.11 -16.30 5.64
N GLY A 395 -5.11 -15.86 6.42
CA GLY A 395 -3.86 -16.56 6.67
C GLY A 395 -2.68 -16.01 5.86
N MET A 396 -1.60 -16.79 5.78
CA MET A 396 -0.37 -16.44 5.07
C MET A 396 -0.62 -16.40 3.56
N VAL A 397 -0.22 -15.30 2.91
CA VAL A 397 -0.31 -15.15 1.45
C VAL A 397 0.52 -16.23 0.71
N ARG A 398 0.03 -16.71 -0.43
CA ARG A 398 0.71 -17.75 -1.23
C ARG A 398 0.88 -17.35 -2.70
N ALA A 399 2.09 -17.52 -3.20
CA ALA A 399 2.45 -17.35 -4.60
C ALA A 399 1.72 -18.39 -5.48
N PRO A 400 1.32 -18.02 -6.70
CA PRO A 400 0.71 -18.97 -7.62
C PRO A 400 1.68 -20.08 -7.98
N GLN A 401 1.22 -21.32 -7.88
CA GLN A 401 1.92 -22.49 -8.41
C GLN A 401 1.40 -22.82 -9.81
N SER A 402 2.07 -23.74 -10.53
CA SER A 402 1.72 -24.19 -11.88
C SER A 402 0.27 -24.62 -11.98
#